data_AF-A0A6I3WZI0-F1
#
_entry.id   AF-A0A6I3WZI0-F1
#
_cell.length_a   1.000
_cell.length_b   1.000
_cell.length_c   1.000
_cell.angle_alpha   90.00
_cell.angle_beta   90.00
_cell.angle_gamma   90.00
#
_symmetry.space_group_name_H-M   'P 1'
#
loop_
_entity.id
_entity.type
_entity.pdbx_description
1 polymer ?
#
loop_
_entity_poly.entity_id
_entity_poly.type
_entity_poly.pdbx_seq_one_letter_code
_entity_poly.pdbx_strand_id
1 'polypeptide(L)'
;MQSMTGQELLLFYMVCDESGSMGPNGGIQAINTALPELHATLAADPLVVDKSRLAIIAFSDNAEVILPLSKVTDVSDMPGVQEAGVTNYGQAFRLLRTTIEHDVESLKQQGFRVYRPCVFFMSDGEPSDQWEPEYQNLMNHRYHPGIVAFGVDGAEPAILARIATLKCYVGRDTVGAGRALASVMSSIGNSIISSTSNAHDGPANIDLPPVIDGFDTVPLMPLDTL
;
A
#
# COMPACT_ATOMS: atom_id res chain seq x y z
N MET A 1 17.84 27.38 -10.14
CA MET A 1 16.60 26.75 -9.67
C MET A 1 15.99 26.04 -10.87
N GLN A 2 16.23 24.73 -11.02
CA GLN A 2 15.67 24.00 -12.16
C GLN A 2 14.14 23.96 -12.02
N SER A 3 13.45 24.38 -13.06
CA SER A 3 11.99 24.35 -13.15
C SER A 3 11.55 22.89 -13.21
N MET A 4 11.00 22.33 -12.11
CA MET A 4 10.51 20.94 -12.04
C MET A 4 9.22 20.70 -12.84
N THR A 5 8.90 21.58 -13.79
CA THR A 5 7.66 21.54 -14.58
C THR A 5 7.70 20.38 -15.55
N GLY A 6 6.73 19.46 -15.43
CA GLY A 6 6.58 18.32 -16.32
C GLY A 6 7.32 17.05 -15.90
N GLN A 7 7.97 17.03 -14.73
CA GLN A 7 8.49 15.79 -14.16
C GLN A 7 7.33 14.91 -13.68
N GLU A 8 7.39 13.62 -14.01
CA GLU A 8 6.35 12.64 -13.73
C GLU A 8 6.62 11.92 -12.41
N LEU A 9 5.60 11.79 -11.56
CA LEU A 9 5.70 11.16 -10.25
C LEU A 9 4.71 10.00 -10.08
N LEU A 10 5.21 8.90 -9.53
CA LEU A 10 4.46 7.76 -9.02
C LEU A 10 4.32 7.89 -7.50
N LEU A 11 3.10 7.70 -6.98
CA LEU A 11 2.82 7.78 -5.56
C LEU A 11 2.45 6.40 -5.02
N PHE A 12 3.14 5.97 -3.98
CA PHE A 12 2.91 4.71 -3.30
C PHE A 12 2.47 4.96 -1.87
N TYR A 13 1.42 4.26 -1.45
CA TYR A 13 0.88 4.31 -0.10
C TYR A 13 0.90 2.90 0.47
N MET A 14 1.56 2.70 1.60
CA MET A 14 1.44 1.47 2.37
C MET A 14 0.36 1.71 3.42
N VAL A 15 -0.65 0.85 3.45
CA VAL A 15 -1.75 0.92 4.41
C VAL A 15 -1.68 -0.35 5.23
N CYS A 16 -1.18 -0.21 6.45
CA CYS A 16 -0.80 -1.31 7.32
C CYS A 16 -1.81 -1.44 8.45
N ASP A 17 -2.42 -2.61 8.55
CA ASP A 17 -3.23 -3.01 9.69
C ASP A 17 -2.32 -3.21 10.90
N GLU A 18 -2.66 -2.54 11.99
CA GLU A 18 -1.97 -2.66 13.29
C GLU A 18 -2.91 -3.19 14.39
N SER A 19 -4.04 -3.76 14.01
CA SER A 19 -5.03 -4.34 14.91
C SER A 19 -4.46 -5.38 15.87
N GLY A 20 -5.16 -5.63 16.99
CA GLY A 20 -4.78 -6.64 17.98
C GLY A 20 -4.55 -8.04 17.40
N SER A 21 -5.21 -8.42 16.30
CA SER A 21 -5.03 -9.72 15.65
C SER A 21 -3.71 -9.85 14.89
N MET A 22 -3.12 -8.73 14.45
CA MET A 22 -1.82 -8.68 13.77
C MET A 22 -0.62 -8.94 14.70
N GLY A 23 -0.81 -8.84 16.02
CA GLY A 23 0.22 -9.14 17.01
C GLY A 23 0.53 -10.64 17.09
N PRO A 24 -0.44 -11.48 17.51
CA PRO A 24 -0.25 -12.92 17.70
C PRO A 24 0.14 -13.70 16.44
N ASN A 25 -0.32 -13.26 15.26
CA ASN A 25 0.04 -13.90 13.98
C ASN A 25 1.46 -13.50 13.51
N GLY A 26 2.12 -12.55 14.18
CA GLY A 26 3.47 -12.07 13.85
C GLY A 26 3.51 -11.01 12.75
N GLY A 27 2.36 -10.51 12.28
CA GLY A 27 2.22 -9.49 11.26
C GLY A 27 2.89 -8.16 11.64
N ILE A 28 2.69 -7.68 12.87
CA ILE A 28 3.32 -6.45 13.37
C ILE A 28 4.85 -6.54 13.28
N GLN A 29 5.44 -7.62 13.80
CA GLN A 29 6.88 -7.81 13.79
C GLN A 29 7.40 -7.93 12.35
N ALA A 30 6.65 -8.61 11.49
CA ALA A 30 6.98 -8.76 10.09
C ALA A 30 7.02 -7.40 9.37
N ILE A 31 5.99 -6.56 9.55
CA ILE A 31 5.90 -5.22 8.94
C ILE A 31 7.09 -4.38 9.40
N ASN A 32 7.35 -4.35 10.71
CA ASN A 32 8.44 -3.56 11.30
C ASN A 32 9.84 -4.03 10.89
N THR A 33 10.00 -5.32 10.55
CA THR A 33 11.26 -5.84 10.01
C THR A 33 11.44 -5.44 8.55
N ALA A 34 10.37 -5.49 7.76
CA ALA A 34 10.46 -5.37 6.32
C ALA A 34 10.39 -3.93 5.80
N LEU A 35 9.77 -3.00 6.53
CA LEU A 35 9.71 -1.58 6.16
C LEU A 35 11.12 -0.95 5.99
N PRO A 36 12.08 -1.14 6.92
CA PRO A 36 13.45 -0.66 6.73
C PRO A 36 14.18 -1.30 5.55
N GLU A 37 13.94 -2.60 5.27
CA GLU A 37 14.55 -3.30 4.13
C GLU A 37 14.02 -2.78 2.79
N LEU A 38 12.71 -2.56 2.71
CA LEU A 38 12.06 -1.93 1.56
C LEU A 38 12.64 -0.52 1.35
N HIS A 39 12.71 0.28 2.41
CA HIS A 39 13.30 1.62 2.36
C HIS A 39 14.71 1.62 1.79
N ALA A 40 15.59 0.76 2.31
CA ALA A 40 16.97 0.65 1.85
C ALA A 40 17.05 0.27 0.36
N THR A 41 16.18 -0.64 -0.08
CA THR A 41 16.09 -1.08 -1.48
C THR A 41 15.64 0.06 -2.40
N LEU A 42 14.60 0.80 -2.01
CA LEU A 42 14.09 1.93 -2.79
C LEU A 42 15.09 3.11 -2.82
N ALA A 43 15.76 3.39 -1.71
CA ALA A 43 16.76 4.46 -1.62
C ALA A 43 18.05 4.16 -2.41
N ALA A 44 18.33 2.88 -2.69
CA ALA A 44 19.48 2.47 -3.49
C ALA A 44 19.26 2.64 -5.00
N ASP A 45 18.02 2.81 -5.46
CA ASP A 45 17.68 2.98 -6.89
C ASP A 45 17.48 4.48 -7.24
N PRO A 46 18.39 5.09 -8.03
CA PRO A 46 18.30 6.51 -8.35
C PRO A 46 17.01 6.92 -9.11
N LEU A 47 16.45 6.00 -9.90
CA LEU A 47 15.24 6.28 -10.67
C LEU A 47 14.00 6.30 -9.76
N VAL A 48 13.94 5.38 -8.81
CA VAL A 48 12.93 5.36 -7.75
C VAL A 48 13.01 6.64 -6.93
N VAL A 49 14.20 7.06 -6.51
CA VAL A 49 14.43 8.28 -5.73
C VAL A 49 13.90 9.52 -6.46
N ASP A 50 14.14 9.61 -7.77
CA ASP A 50 13.72 10.77 -8.56
C ASP A 50 12.20 10.77 -8.81
N LYS A 51 11.65 9.62 -9.21
CA LYS A 51 10.29 9.51 -9.77
C LYS A 51 9.22 9.02 -8.81
N SER A 52 9.55 8.61 -7.59
CA SER A 52 8.56 8.05 -6.66
C SER A 52 8.47 8.80 -5.34
N ARG A 53 7.32 8.68 -4.70
CA ARG A 53 7.09 9.10 -3.31
C ARG A 53 6.40 7.97 -2.55
N LEU A 54 6.72 7.85 -1.27
CA LEU A 54 6.17 6.84 -0.37
C LEU A 54 5.51 7.51 0.84
N ALA A 55 4.32 7.05 1.18
CA ALA A 55 3.63 7.35 2.43
C ALA A 55 3.24 6.04 3.14
N ILE A 56 3.11 6.10 4.47
CA ILE A 56 2.65 4.97 5.28
C ILE A 56 1.51 5.44 6.17
N ILE A 57 0.42 4.69 6.11
CA ILE A 57 -0.74 4.83 6.97
C ILE A 57 -0.83 3.56 7.82
N ALA A 58 -0.90 3.72 9.13
CA ALA A 58 -1.24 2.65 10.06
C ALA A 58 -2.72 2.77 10.44
N PHE A 59 -3.42 1.66 10.63
CA PHE A 59 -4.80 1.70 11.07
C PHE A 59 -5.17 0.55 12.01
N SER A 60 -6.03 0.88 12.96
CA SER A 60 -6.74 -0.02 13.87
C SER A 60 -8.15 0.55 14.11
N ASP A 61 -8.49 0.98 15.33
CA ASP A 61 -9.73 1.71 15.64
C ASP A 61 -9.80 3.06 14.91
N ASN A 62 -8.62 3.68 14.75
CA ASN A 62 -8.38 4.90 14.01
C ASN A 62 -7.30 4.66 12.96
N ALA A 63 -7.15 5.58 12.01
CA ALA A 63 -6.07 5.57 11.05
C ALA A 63 -5.19 6.81 11.23
N GLU A 64 -3.88 6.65 11.02
CA GLU A 64 -2.90 7.72 11.14
C GLU A 64 -1.87 7.65 10.00
N VAL A 65 -1.46 8.82 9.49
CA VAL A 65 -0.31 8.92 8.57
C VAL A 65 0.97 8.90 9.42
N ILE A 66 1.57 7.72 9.56
CA ILE A 66 2.82 7.55 10.34
C ILE A 66 4.06 7.94 9.54
N LEU A 67 3.99 7.91 8.21
CA LEU A 67 4.98 8.50 7.30
C LEU A 67 4.27 9.39 6.27
N PRO A 68 4.42 10.73 6.35
CA PRO A 68 3.93 11.63 5.31
C PRO A 68 4.56 11.33 3.96
N LEU A 69 3.86 11.66 2.86
CA LEU A 69 4.34 11.42 1.52
C LEU A 69 5.70 12.10 1.27
N SER A 70 6.75 11.28 1.20
CA SER A 70 8.14 11.73 1.20
C SER A 70 8.92 11.11 0.06
N LYS A 71 10.02 11.76 -0.33
CA LYS A 71 11.06 11.06 -1.09
C LYS A 71 11.69 10.03 -0.17
N VAL A 72 11.98 8.85 -0.70
CA VAL A 72 12.58 7.77 0.10
C VAL A 72 13.91 8.20 0.74
N THR A 73 14.71 9.05 0.07
CA THR A 73 15.96 9.59 0.62
C THR A 73 15.78 10.61 1.74
N ASP A 74 14.60 11.21 1.86
CA ASP A 74 14.32 12.23 2.88
C ASP A 74 13.85 11.57 4.19
N VAL A 75 13.60 10.26 4.17
CA VAL A 75 13.20 9.48 5.36
C VAL A 75 14.47 9.06 6.11
N SER A 76 14.72 9.71 7.26
CA SER A 76 15.85 9.37 8.13
C SER A 76 15.58 8.12 8.97
N ASP A 77 14.38 8.04 9.52
CA ASP A 77 13.95 6.99 10.42
C ASP A 77 12.63 6.41 9.92
N MET A 78 12.63 5.13 9.59
CA MET A 78 11.43 4.44 9.11
C MET A 78 10.51 4.16 10.31
N PRO A 79 9.27 4.69 10.32
CA PRO A 79 8.32 4.38 11.39
C PRO A 79 7.89 2.92 11.33
N GLY A 80 7.42 2.42 12.47
CA GLY A 80 6.83 1.10 12.59
C GLY A 80 5.36 1.18 13.00
N VAL A 81 4.66 0.06 12.87
CA VAL A 81 3.31 -0.16 13.38
C VAL A 81 3.35 -0.74 14.78
N GLN A 82 2.29 -0.51 15.57
CA GLN A 82 2.17 -1.03 16.93
C GLN A 82 0.79 -1.63 17.14
N GLU A 83 0.75 -2.78 17.82
CA GLU A 83 -0.52 -3.46 18.12
C GLU A 83 -1.49 -2.52 18.86
N ALA A 84 -2.68 -2.32 18.29
CA ALA A 84 -3.69 -1.42 18.81
C ALA A 84 -5.10 -1.87 18.39
N GLY A 85 -6.11 -1.66 19.25
CA GLY A 85 -7.52 -1.64 18.84
C GLY A 85 -8.05 -2.84 18.05
N VAL A 86 -9.14 -2.59 17.31
CA VAL A 86 -9.76 -3.52 16.33
C VAL A 86 -9.45 -3.09 14.90
N THR A 87 -9.99 -3.78 13.91
CA THR A 87 -9.71 -3.56 12.48
C THR A 87 -10.78 -2.67 11.84
N ASN A 88 -10.59 -1.35 11.75
CA ASN A 88 -11.56 -0.42 11.15
C ASN A 88 -11.14 0.05 9.75
N TYR A 89 -11.69 -0.60 8.73
CA TYR A 89 -11.38 -0.31 7.33
C TYR A 89 -11.99 1.02 6.87
N GLY A 90 -13.17 1.39 7.36
CA GLY A 90 -13.81 2.66 7.02
C GLY A 90 -12.93 3.86 7.37
N GLN A 91 -12.28 3.82 8.54
CA GLN A 91 -11.34 4.86 8.98
C GLN A 91 -10.08 4.89 8.10
N ALA A 92 -9.55 3.73 7.73
CA ALA A 92 -8.41 3.62 6.82
C ALA A 92 -8.73 4.21 5.44
N PHE A 93 -9.86 3.83 4.82
CA PHE A 93 -10.25 4.32 3.50
C PHE A 93 -10.58 5.81 3.50
N ARG A 94 -11.24 6.30 4.55
CA ARG A 94 -11.52 7.74 4.71
C ARG A 94 -10.23 8.54 4.77
N LEU A 95 -9.28 8.15 5.63
CA LEU A 95 -8.01 8.84 5.76
C LEU A 95 -7.22 8.77 4.45
N LEU A 96 -7.09 7.58 3.88
CA LEU A 96 -6.38 7.34 2.62
C LEU A 96 -6.90 8.24 1.49
N ARG A 97 -8.23 8.36 1.35
CA ARG A 97 -8.86 9.24 0.36
C ARG A 97 -8.42 10.69 0.56
N THR A 98 -8.49 11.19 1.79
CA THR A 98 -8.14 12.58 2.10
C THR A 98 -6.63 12.86 1.94
N THR A 99 -5.78 11.91 2.32
CA THR A 99 -4.33 12.00 2.15
C THR A 99 -3.96 12.03 0.67
N ILE A 100 -4.49 11.10 -0.13
CA ILE A 100 -4.28 11.09 -1.59
C ILE A 100 -4.72 12.40 -2.23
N GLU A 101 -5.90 12.93 -1.85
CA GLU A 101 -6.39 14.18 -2.40
C GLU A 101 -5.43 15.34 -2.13
N HIS A 102 -5.06 15.53 -0.87
CA HIS A 102 -4.11 16.55 -0.45
C HIS A 102 -2.78 16.45 -1.20
N ASP A 103 -2.21 15.25 -1.25
CA ASP A 103 -0.87 15.02 -1.77
C ASP A 103 -0.80 15.20 -3.29
N VAL A 104 -1.79 14.67 -4.02
CA VAL A 104 -1.87 14.82 -5.47
C VAL A 104 -2.08 16.29 -5.85
N GLU A 105 -2.93 17.03 -5.12
CA GLU A 105 -3.14 18.45 -5.38
C GLU A 105 -1.89 19.29 -5.09
N SER A 106 -1.21 19.04 -3.97
CA SER A 106 0.03 19.71 -3.60
C SER A 106 1.11 19.52 -4.67
N LEU A 107 1.32 18.29 -5.14
CA LEU A 107 2.31 18.00 -6.18
C LEU A 107 1.95 18.63 -7.54
N LYS A 108 0.66 18.63 -7.92
CA LYS A 108 0.22 19.32 -9.15
C LYS A 108 0.43 20.82 -9.08
N GLN A 109 0.20 21.45 -7.93
CA GLN A 109 0.48 22.88 -7.72
C GLN A 109 1.98 23.20 -7.85
N GLN A 110 2.85 22.26 -7.49
CA GLN A 110 4.30 22.36 -7.69
C GLN A 110 4.75 22.12 -9.14
N GLY A 111 3.82 21.78 -10.05
CA GLY A 111 4.09 21.59 -11.47
C GLY A 111 4.43 20.16 -11.90
N PHE A 112 4.28 19.18 -10.99
CA PHE A 112 4.48 17.76 -11.31
C PHE A 112 3.27 17.19 -12.07
N ARG A 113 3.56 16.27 -12.99
CA ARG A 113 2.54 15.38 -13.56
C ARG A 113 2.44 14.14 -12.68
N VAL A 114 1.33 14.01 -11.96
CA VAL A 114 1.13 12.93 -11.00
C VAL A 114 0.34 11.80 -11.65
N TYR A 115 0.90 10.58 -11.60
CA TYR A 115 0.22 9.37 -12.03
C TYR A 115 -0.82 8.90 -11.00
N ARG A 116 -1.70 7.98 -11.40
CA ARG A 116 -2.71 7.42 -10.48
C ARG A 116 -1.97 6.75 -9.30
N PRO A 117 -2.35 7.05 -8.05
CA PRO A 117 -1.75 6.43 -6.87
C PRO A 117 -1.86 4.91 -6.84
N CYS A 118 -0.86 4.27 -6.24
CA CYS A 118 -0.88 2.84 -5.91
C CYS A 118 -0.90 2.64 -4.40
N VAL A 119 -1.72 1.71 -3.95
CA VAL A 119 -1.88 1.35 -2.54
C VAL A 119 -1.51 -0.10 -2.36
N PHE A 120 -0.61 -0.36 -1.41
CA PHE A 120 -0.33 -1.70 -0.89
C PHE A 120 -1.04 -1.83 0.46
N PHE A 121 -2.16 -2.55 0.47
CA PHE A 121 -3.02 -2.72 1.64
C PHE A 121 -2.68 -4.05 2.31
N MET A 122 -2.31 -4.03 3.60
CA MET A 122 -1.86 -5.19 4.36
C MET A 122 -2.78 -5.38 5.56
N SER A 123 -3.46 -6.53 5.64
CA SER A 123 -4.38 -6.86 6.74
C SER A 123 -4.66 -8.36 6.79
N ASP A 124 -5.23 -8.83 7.88
CA ASP A 124 -5.81 -10.18 8.02
C ASP A 124 -7.27 -10.26 7.51
N GLY A 125 -7.86 -9.18 6.97
CA GLY A 125 -9.10 -9.29 6.20
C GLY A 125 -10.38 -9.36 7.01
N GLU A 126 -10.36 -9.13 8.32
CA GLU A 126 -11.53 -9.21 9.20
C GLU A 126 -11.97 -7.82 9.73
N PRO A 127 -12.54 -6.94 8.88
CA PRO A 127 -12.97 -5.62 9.33
C PRO A 127 -14.12 -5.72 10.34
N SER A 128 -14.03 -4.88 11.38
CA SER A 128 -14.99 -4.80 12.49
C SER A 128 -16.09 -3.75 12.26
N ASP A 129 -16.10 -3.09 11.10
CA ASP A 129 -16.99 -1.98 10.76
C ASP A 129 -17.73 -2.16 9.42
N GLN A 130 -18.70 -1.27 9.15
CA GLN A 130 -19.35 -1.15 7.84
C GLN A 130 -18.51 -0.26 6.92
N TRP A 131 -17.49 -0.85 6.31
CA TRP A 131 -16.46 -0.14 5.55
C TRP A 131 -16.86 0.19 4.11
N GLU A 132 -17.84 -0.51 3.54
CA GLU A 132 -18.21 -0.41 2.12
C GLU A 132 -18.51 1.02 1.65
N PRO A 133 -19.25 1.87 2.40
CA PRO A 133 -19.51 3.25 1.97
C PRO A 133 -18.23 4.08 1.80
N GLU A 134 -17.26 3.94 2.71
CA GLU A 134 -16.00 4.69 2.64
C GLU A 134 -15.07 4.15 1.54
N TYR A 135 -15.09 2.84 1.32
CA TYR A 135 -14.42 2.26 0.15
C TYR A 135 -15.03 2.77 -1.17
N GLN A 136 -16.37 2.82 -1.28
CA GLN A 136 -17.04 3.39 -2.46
C GLN A 136 -16.68 4.87 -2.65
N ASN A 137 -16.61 5.65 -1.57
CA ASN A 137 -16.14 7.04 -1.63
C ASN A 137 -14.70 7.16 -2.14
N LEU A 138 -13.80 6.27 -1.70
CA LEU A 138 -12.41 6.21 -2.18
C LEU A 138 -12.36 5.86 -3.67
N MET A 139 -13.12 4.86 -4.11
CA MET A 139 -13.09 4.37 -5.49
C MET A 139 -13.80 5.29 -6.48
N ASN A 140 -14.79 6.06 -6.04
CA ASN A 140 -15.47 7.09 -6.85
C ASN A 140 -14.69 8.43 -6.89
N HIS A 141 -13.60 8.55 -6.14
CA HIS A 141 -12.81 9.77 -6.11
C HIS A 141 -12.03 9.97 -7.42
N ARG A 142 -11.87 11.23 -7.86
CA ARG A 142 -11.10 11.58 -9.09
C ARG A 142 -9.66 11.08 -9.10
N TYR A 143 -9.07 10.86 -7.92
CA TYR A 143 -7.73 10.31 -7.74
C TYR A 143 -7.76 8.91 -7.12
N HIS A 144 -8.81 8.13 -7.37
CA HIS A 144 -8.94 6.77 -6.84
C HIS A 144 -7.66 5.96 -7.09
N PRO A 145 -7.16 5.22 -6.09
CA PRO A 145 -5.95 4.44 -6.23
C PRO A 145 -6.22 3.12 -6.97
N GLY A 146 -5.14 2.55 -7.52
CA GLY A 146 -5.06 1.10 -7.69
C GLY A 146 -4.67 0.45 -6.37
N ILE A 147 -5.35 -0.63 -5.97
CA ILE A 147 -5.16 -1.31 -4.68
C ILE A 147 -4.64 -2.71 -4.94
N VAL A 148 -3.49 -3.01 -4.34
CA VAL A 148 -2.94 -4.36 -4.19
C VAL A 148 -3.16 -4.77 -2.74
N ALA A 149 -3.92 -5.84 -2.51
CA ALA A 149 -4.17 -6.36 -1.16
C ALA A 149 -3.26 -7.54 -0.84
N PHE A 150 -2.77 -7.56 0.40
CA PHE A 150 -1.96 -8.63 0.97
C PHE A 150 -2.59 -9.12 2.26
N GLY A 151 -3.02 -10.38 2.24
CA GLY A 151 -3.51 -11.12 3.39
C GLY A 151 -2.38 -11.83 4.11
N VAL A 152 -2.28 -11.68 5.43
CA VAL A 152 -1.36 -12.47 6.27
C VAL A 152 -2.12 -13.49 7.10
N ASP A 153 -1.55 -14.70 7.23
CA ASP A 153 -1.92 -15.77 8.17
C ASP A 153 -3.42 -15.91 8.49
N GLY A 154 -4.12 -16.78 7.74
CA GLY A 154 -5.56 -17.02 7.95
C GLY A 154 -6.49 -15.91 7.43
N ALA A 155 -5.97 -14.95 6.67
CA ALA A 155 -6.75 -13.81 6.23
C ALA A 155 -7.99 -14.18 5.40
N GLU A 156 -9.11 -13.48 5.61
CA GLU A 156 -10.36 -13.71 4.87
C GLU A 156 -10.22 -13.27 3.39
N PRO A 157 -10.04 -14.21 2.44
CA PRO A 157 -9.68 -13.88 1.07
C PRO A 157 -10.79 -13.13 0.35
N ALA A 158 -12.06 -13.38 0.69
CA ALA A 158 -13.19 -12.74 0.03
C ALA A 158 -13.21 -11.23 0.30
N ILE A 159 -12.91 -10.79 1.51
CA ILE A 159 -12.88 -9.35 1.84
C ILE A 159 -11.70 -8.67 1.15
N LEU A 160 -10.51 -9.25 1.21
CA LEU A 160 -9.34 -8.70 0.53
C LEU A 160 -9.51 -8.65 -1.00
N ALA A 161 -10.15 -9.67 -1.58
CA ALA A 161 -10.50 -9.68 -2.99
C ALA A 161 -11.54 -8.62 -3.39
N ARG A 162 -12.40 -8.19 -2.45
CA ARG A 162 -13.38 -7.10 -2.67
C ARG A 162 -12.76 -5.71 -2.67
N ILE A 163 -11.71 -5.50 -1.88
CA ILE A 163 -11.02 -4.20 -1.78
C ILE A 163 -9.88 -4.04 -2.79
N ALA A 164 -9.32 -5.15 -3.28
CA ALA A 164 -8.26 -5.12 -4.28
C ALA A 164 -8.80 -4.75 -5.66
N THR A 165 -8.05 -3.92 -6.40
CA THR A 165 -8.41 -3.51 -7.77
C THR A 165 -7.35 -3.87 -8.80
N LEU A 166 -6.13 -4.20 -8.36
CA LEU A 166 -5.03 -4.63 -9.22
C LEU A 166 -4.72 -6.11 -9.02
N LYS A 167 -4.40 -6.50 -7.77
CA LYS A 167 -4.06 -7.87 -7.38
C LYS A 167 -4.40 -8.12 -5.91
N CYS A 168 -4.72 -9.37 -5.59
CA CYS A 168 -4.90 -9.84 -4.23
C CYS A 168 -4.01 -11.05 -4.01
N TYR A 169 -3.18 -11.00 -2.98
CA TYR A 169 -2.32 -12.11 -2.55
C TYR A 169 -2.68 -12.48 -1.12
N VAL A 170 -2.87 -13.77 -0.84
CA VAL A 170 -3.13 -14.25 0.52
C VAL A 170 -2.07 -15.27 0.90
N GLY A 171 -1.43 -15.05 2.05
CA GLY A 171 -0.39 -15.92 2.58
C GLY A 171 -0.95 -17.31 2.88
N ARG A 172 -0.20 -18.35 2.54
CA ARG A 172 -0.54 -19.73 2.89
C ARG A 172 -0.17 -19.97 4.35
N ASP A 173 -1.07 -20.60 5.12
CA ASP A 173 -0.87 -20.98 6.54
C ASP A 173 0.39 -21.82 6.81
N THR A 174 1.01 -22.36 5.77
CA THR A 174 2.26 -23.16 5.85
C THR A 174 3.53 -22.31 5.94
N VAL A 175 3.44 -21.00 5.69
CA VAL A 175 4.54 -20.05 5.76
C VAL A 175 4.25 -19.07 6.88
N GLY A 176 5.01 -19.14 7.98
CA GLY A 176 4.84 -18.19 9.10
C GLY A 176 4.87 -16.74 8.61
N ALA A 177 3.96 -15.90 9.13
CA ALA A 177 3.65 -14.56 8.61
C ALA A 177 4.89 -13.69 8.34
N GLY A 178 5.92 -13.81 9.18
CA GLY A 178 7.20 -13.12 9.01
C GLY A 178 7.90 -13.39 7.67
N ARG A 179 7.99 -14.66 7.24
CA ARG A 179 8.65 -15.02 5.97
C ARG A 179 7.80 -14.65 4.77
N ALA A 180 6.48 -14.83 4.91
CA ALA A 180 5.52 -14.44 3.89
C ALA A 180 5.62 -12.94 3.60
N LEU A 181 5.59 -12.10 4.63
CA LEU A 181 5.61 -10.66 4.43
C LEU A 181 6.95 -10.15 3.87
N ALA A 182 8.09 -10.76 4.21
CA ALA A 182 9.37 -10.43 3.58
C ALA A 182 9.35 -10.63 2.05
N SER A 183 8.71 -11.71 1.58
CA SER A 183 8.49 -11.97 0.15
C SER A 183 7.55 -10.94 -0.49
N VAL A 184 6.51 -10.50 0.24
CA VAL A 184 5.63 -9.40 -0.19
C VAL A 184 6.40 -8.10 -0.33
N MET A 185 7.21 -7.74 0.65
CA MET A 185 7.93 -6.46 0.69
C MET A 185 9.03 -6.41 -0.38
N SER A 186 9.73 -7.53 -0.59
CA SER A 186 10.64 -7.69 -1.73
C SER A 186 9.92 -7.54 -3.06
N SER A 187 8.72 -8.12 -3.18
CA SER A 187 7.88 -8.00 -4.38
C SER A 187 7.42 -6.56 -4.61
N ILE A 188 7.01 -5.85 -3.56
CA ILE A 188 6.66 -4.42 -3.61
C ILE A 188 7.86 -3.60 -4.07
N GLY A 189 9.04 -3.82 -3.50
CA GLY A 189 10.27 -3.13 -3.90
C GLY A 189 10.59 -3.32 -5.39
N ASN A 190 10.56 -4.58 -5.85
CA ASN A 190 10.76 -4.90 -7.26
C ASN A 190 9.70 -4.26 -8.17
N SER A 191 8.42 -4.31 -7.76
CA SER A 191 7.32 -3.68 -8.50
C SER A 191 7.48 -2.17 -8.59
N ILE A 192 7.95 -1.48 -7.55
CA ILE A 192 8.22 -0.04 -7.59
C ILE A 192 9.39 0.26 -8.55
N ILE A 193 10.48 -0.50 -8.48
CA ILE A 193 11.65 -0.35 -9.37
C ILE A 193 11.26 -0.56 -10.84
N SER A 194 10.53 -1.63 -11.16
CA SER A 194 10.10 -1.90 -12.53
C SER A 194 9.07 -0.88 -13.02
N SER A 195 8.12 -0.46 -12.18
CA SER A 195 7.12 0.54 -12.53
C SER A 195 7.74 1.91 -12.82
N THR A 196 8.77 2.32 -12.06
CA THR A 196 9.49 3.59 -12.29
C THR A 196 10.32 3.57 -13.57
N SER A 197 10.86 2.41 -13.95
CA SER A 197 11.54 2.16 -15.23
C SER A 197 10.60 2.21 -16.42
N ASN A 198 9.38 1.69 -16.27
CA ASN A 198 8.36 1.60 -17.32
C ASN A 198 7.43 2.82 -17.40
N ALA A 199 7.63 3.84 -16.55
CA ALA A 199 6.75 5.00 -16.39
C ALA A 199 6.64 5.93 -17.63
N HIS A 200 7.11 5.50 -18.80
CA HIS A 200 6.82 6.16 -20.08
C HIS A 200 5.37 5.95 -20.56
N ASP A 201 4.64 4.96 -20.01
CA ASP A 201 3.25 4.63 -20.36
C ASP A 201 2.32 4.54 -19.14
N GLY A 202 2.13 5.64 -18.40
CA GLY A 202 1.00 5.78 -17.46
C GLY A 202 0.99 4.85 -16.22
N PRO A 203 -0.01 5.01 -15.33
CA PRO A 203 -0.16 4.22 -14.11
C PRO A 203 -0.76 2.82 -14.35
N ALA A 204 -0.99 2.42 -15.60
CA ALA A 204 -1.63 1.15 -15.96
C ALA A 204 -0.66 -0.04 -15.98
N ASN A 205 0.64 0.18 -15.76
CA ASN A 205 1.69 -0.84 -15.84
C ASN A 205 2.46 -0.97 -14.53
N ILE A 206 1.76 -1.03 -13.39
CA ILE A 206 2.42 -1.52 -12.17
C ILE A 206 2.75 -2.99 -12.40
N ASP A 207 4.03 -3.29 -12.51
CA ASP A 207 4.52 -4.62 -12.80
C ASP A 207 4.50 -5.46 -11.52
N LEU A 208 3.33 -6.03 -11.26
CA LEU A 208 3.04 -6.89 -10.11
C LEU A 208 3.35 -8.34 -10.46
N PRO A 209 4.09 -9.08 -9.61
CA PRO A 209 4.46 -10.44 -9.92
C PRO A 209 3.24 -11.35 -10.03
N PRO A 210 3.22 -12.32 -10.96
CA PRO A 210 2.09 -13.23 -11.10
C PRO A 210 1.93 -14.17 -9.90
N VAL A 211 3.02 -14.44 -9.17
CA VAL A 211 3.07 -15.29 -7.99
C VAL A 211 4.11 -14.71 -7.02
N ILE A 212 3.82 -14.74 -5.73
CA ILE A 212 4.77 -14.43 -4.66
C ILE A 212 4.98 -15.71 -3.87
N ASP A 213 6.24 -16.04 -3.57
CA ASP A 213 6.53 -17.24 -2.79
C ASP A 213 5.81 -17.18 -1.43
N GLY A 214 5.18 -18.27 -1.04
CA GLY A 214 4.32 -18.32 0.14
C GLY A 214 2.91 -17.71 0.02
N PHE A 215 2.52 -17.15 -1.13
CA PHE A 215 1.18 -16.58 -1.33
C PHE A 215 0.43 -17.24 -2.49
N ASP A 216 -0.88 -17.34 -2.32
CA ASP A 216 -1.82 -17.62 -3.40
C ASP A 216 -2.35 -16.30 -3.98
N THR A 217 -2.49 -16.24 -5.31
CA THR A 217 -3.16 -15.12 -5.97
C THR A 217 -4.66 -15.39 -6.00
N VAL A 218 -5.43 -14.47 -5.41
CA VAL A 218 -6.89 -14.61 -5.29
C VAL A 218 -7.57 -13.82 -6.42
N PRO A 219 -8.55 -14.40 -7.12
CA PRO A 219 -9.37 -13.65 -8.09
C PRO A 219 -10.11 -12.50 -7.43
N LEU A 220 -10.08 -11.32 -8.06
CA LEU A 220 -10.77 -10.13 -7.55
C LEU A 220 -12.28 -10.33 -7.58
N MET A 221 -12.99 -9.77 -6.59
CA MET A 221 -14.44 -9.85 -6.45
C MET A 221 -15.04 -8.45 -6.51
N PRO A 222 -15.71 -8.04 -7.60
CA PRO A 222 -16.34 -6.73 -7.66
C PRO A 222 -17.43 -6.58 -6.58
N LEU A 223 -17.51 -5.41 -5.93
CA LEU A 223 -18.54 -5.14 -4.92
C LEU A 223 -19.98 -5.29 -5.43
N ASP A 224 -20.19 -5.19 -6.75
CA ASP A 224 -21.50 -5.29 -7.39
C ASP A 224 -21.97 -6.75 -7.62
N THR A 225 -21.22 -7.76 -7.18
CA THR A 225 -21.50 -9.19 -7.45
C THR A 225 -22.23 -9.95 -6.32
N LEU A 226 -23.16 -9.29 -5.62
CA LEU A 226 -24.08 -9.93 -4.66
C LEU A 226 -25.49 -10.11 -5.23
#